data_AF-A0A0F9M596-F1
#
_entry.id   AF-A0A0F9M596-F1
#
_cell.length_a   1.000
_cell.length_b   1.000
_cell.length_c   1.000
_cell.angle_alpha   90.00
_cell.angle_beta   90.00
_cell.angle_gamma   90.00
#
_symmetry.space_group_name_H-M   'P 1'
#
loop_
_entity.id
_entity.type
_entity.pdbx_description
1 polymer ?
#
loop_
_entity_poly.entity_id
_entity_poly.type
_entity_poly.pdbx_seq_one_letter_code
_entity_poly.pdbx_strand_id
1 'polypeptide(L)'
;IKHPTEDYLVGITNDVVKIAIQDLDDEIHYVLRNGLLENQADDNWLSQKKLTQPTAWLKVVSSNKPIWSVPPTEIGATIETAGRYIFMASGHGYFGVAKSDFSEFWLSFDQNKYKHLNGRFDFKLIPSSAKTTKVSEEPFWLVNRPPKSQVPYITTHDKEEEEAKAKKDKIEMIWNEALLETSEISAMLNKKRLLKGSDNVALIGSILKVKKYKQVIITPVLIPNEPDYAGDGISIEEVEKTAYDYMEKGRKIGLMHKGKPINATIVESRILRRDEIENGIRTPKGTWEAGIKINNDKVWKMILDGTLKGVSIQGYGYRRKV
;
A
#
# COMPACT_ATOMS: atom_id res chain seq x y z
N ILE A 1 -16.41 -26.83 -15.28
CA ILE A 1 -16.45 -25.37 -15.52
C ILE A 1 -15.45 -25.11 -16.64
N LYS A 2 -15.86 -24.46 -17.74
CA LYS A 2 -14.98 -24.15 -18.88
C LYS A 2 -13.69 -23.52 -18.34
N HIS A 3 -12.53 -24.00 -18.81
CA HIS A 3 -11.26 -23.28 -18.62
C HIS A 3 -11.54 -21.80 -18.93
N PRO A 4 -11.17 -20.84 -18.06
CA PRO A 4 -11.38 -19.44 -18.37
C PRO A 4 -10.58 -19.13 -19.64
N THR A 5 -11.30 -18.96 -20.76
CA THR A 5 -10.76 -18.70 -22.10
C THR A 5 -10.38 -17.24 -22.31
N GLU A 6 -10.44 -16.42 -21.27
CA GLU A 6 -10.05 -15.02 -21.32
C GLU A 6 -9.17 -14.72 -20.11
N ASP A 7 -8.06 -14.02 -20.34
CA ASP A 7 -7.27 -13.43 -19.27
C ASP A 7 -8.16 -12.41 -18.53
N TYR A 8 -8.17 -12.40 -17.19
CA TYR A 8 -8.93 -11.43 -16.38
C TYR A 8 -8.02 -10.71 -15.39
N LEU A 9 -8.23 -9.40 -15.21
CA LEU A 9 -7.52 -8.61 -14.21
C LEU A 9 -8.31 -8.57 -12.89
N VAL A 10 -7.81 -9.27 -11.87
CA VAL A 10 -8.27 -9.07 -10.49
C VAL A 10 -7.62 -7.79 -9.97
N GLY A 11 -8.39 -6.69 -9.99
CA GLY A 11 -7.94 -5.38 -9.51
C GLY A 11 -7.88 -5.36 -7.98
N ILE A 12 -6.68 -5.17 -7.43
CA ILE A 12 -6.44 -5.05 -5.99
C ILE A 12 -5.73 -3.72 -5.79
N THR A 13 -6.35 -2.82 -5.02
CA THR A 13 -5.68 -1.57 -4.63
C THR A 13 -5.08 -1.78 -3.25
N ASN A 14 -3.76 -1.73 -3.17
CA ASN A 14 -3.11 -1.47 -1.89
C ASN A 14 -3.32 0.01 -1.61
N ASP A 15 -3.79 0.34 -0.41
CA ASP A 15 -4.15 1.70 -0.04
C ASP A 15 -2.92 2.62 -0.20
N VAL A 16 -2.84 3.32 -1.34
CA VAL A 16 -1.78 4.31 -1.58
C VAL A 16 -2.21 5.55 -0.83
N VAL A 17 -1.76 5.59 0.41
CA VAL A 17 -1.79 6.74 1.28
C VAL A 17 -1.37 8.01 0.53
N LYS A 18 -2.04 9.13 0.82
CA LYS A 18 -1.66 10.48 0.36
C LYS A 18 -0.28 10.88 0.92
N ILE A 19 0.78 10.42 0.25
CA ILE A 19 2.11 11.04 0.13
C ILE A 19 2.88 11.24 1.45
N ALA A 20 3.84 10.34 1.67
CA ALA A 20 5.07 10.70 2.37
C ALA A 20 6.22 10.57 1.37
N ILE A 21 6.99 11.63 1.17
CA ILE A 21 8.15 11.69 0.25
C ILE A 21 9.42 11.94 1.07
N GLN A 22 10.56 11.43 0.62
CA GLN A 22 11.87 11.71 1.19
C GLN A 22 12.84 12.12 0.09
N ASP A 23 13.67 13.12 0.40
CA ASP A 23 14.85 13.48 -0.39
C ASP A 23 16.04 12.57 -0.02
N LEU A 24 16.52 11.80 -1.01
CA LEU A 24 17.81 11.13 -0.96
C LEU A 24 18.66 11.59 -2.14
N ASP A 25 19.69 12.38 -1.86
CA ASP A 25 20.73 12.73 -2.82
C ASP A 25 20.16 13.47 -4.05
N ASP A 26 19.29 14.45 -3.82
CA ASP A 26 18.58 15.26 -4.82
C ASP A 26 17.53 14.49 -5.64
N GLU A 27 17.18 13.26 -5.23
CA GLU A 27 16.07 12.48 -5.79
C GLU A 27 14.91 12.31 -4.78
N ILE A 28 13.68 12.47 -5.28
CA ILE A 28 12.45 12.33 -4.50
C ILE A 28 11.98 10.87 -4.50
N HIS A 29 11.96 10.27 -3.31
CA HIS A 29 11.53 8.89 -3.07
C HIS A 29 10.20 8.85 -2.33
N TYR A 30 9.34 7.91 -2.68
CA TYR A 30 8.15 7.59 -1.89
C TYR A 30 8.56 6.85 -0.60
N VAL A 31 8.14 7.38 0.55
CA VAL A 31 8.47 6.84 1.88
C VAL A 31 7.62 5.62 2.23
N LEU A 32 6.44 5.52 1.62
CA LEU A 32 5.55 4.38 1.82
C LEU A 32 6.14 3.17 1.12
N ARG A 33 6.48 2.17 1.92
CA ARG A 33 7.01 0.90 1.43
C ARG A 33 5.94 0.20 0.61
N ASN A 34 6.28 -0.25 -0.59
CA ASN A 34 5.37 -1.12 -1.33
C ASN A 34 5.33 -2.50 -0.66
N GLY A 35 4.32 -2.77 0.16
CA GLY A 35 4.21 -4.03 0.92
C GLY A 35 4.26 -5.32 0.08
N LEU A 36 3.97 -5.23 -1.24
CA LEU A 36 4.12 -6.34 -2.18
C LEU A 36 5.57 -6.49 -2.67
N LEU A 37 6.21 -5.40 -3.12
CA LEU A 37 7.53 -5.42 -3.76
C LEU A 37 8.72 -5.18 -2.82
N GLU A 38 8.43 -4.80 -1.59
CA GLU A 38 9.38 -4.58 -0.50
C GLU A 38 8.93 -5.34 0.75
N ASN A 39 8.26 -6.48 0.55
CA ASN A 39 7.70 -7.31 1.61
C ASN A 39 8.74 -7.74 2.66
N GLN A 40 8.33 -7.73 3.93
CA GLN A 40 9.08 -8.20 5.09
C GLN A 40 8.28 -9.28 5.83
N ALA A 41 8.98 -10.05 6.66
CA ALA A 41 8.33 -11.05 7.50
C ALA A 41 7.27 -10.40 8.40
N ASP A 42 6.12 -11.08 8.52
CA ASP A 42 4.95 -10.66 9.30
C ASP A 42 4.21 -9.41 8.81
N ASP A 43 4.53 -8.93 7.61
CA ASP A 43 3.77 -7.86 6.97
C ASP A 43 2.32 -8.24 6.73
N ASN A 44 1.44 -7.29 7.03
CA ASN A 44 0.06 -7.31 6.62
C ASN A 44 -0.28 -5.93 6.08
N TRP A 45 -0.83 -5.85 4.87
CA TRP A 45 -1.22 -4.57 4.28
C TRP A 45 -2.69 -4.55 3.92
N LEU A 46 -3.26 -3.35 4.08
CA LEU A 46 -4.65 -3.07 3.74
C LEU A 46 -4.82 -3.04 2.23
N SER A 47 -5.94 -3.61 1.81
CA SER A 47 -6.29 -3.71 0.42
C SER A 47 -7.78 -3.60 0.21
N GLN A 48 -8.15 -3.14 -0.99
CA GLN A 48 -9.52 -3.08 -1.46
C GLN A 48 -9.64 -3.79 -2.80
N LYS A 49 -10.65 -4.66 -2.90
CA LYS A 49 -11.04 -5.29 -4.16
C LYS A 49 -11.66 -4.22 -5.05
N LYS A 50 -11.12 -4.03 -6.26
CA LYS A 50 -11.74 -3.18 -7.28
C LYS A 50 -12.71 -3.99 -8.13
N LEU A 51 -13.66 -3.29 -8.73
CA LEU A 51 -14.47 -3.82 -9.83
C LEU A 51 -13.53 -4.30 -10.94
N THR A 52 -13.91 -5.40 -11.59
CA THR A 52 -13.19 -6.01 -12.71
C THR A 52 -12.82 -4.95 -13.75
N GLN A 53 -11.56 -4.97 -14.19
CA GLN A 53 -11.02 -4.03 -15.17
C GLN A 53 -10.62 -4.76 -16.45
N PRO A 54 -10.63 -4.07 -17.62
CA PRO A 54 -10.09 -4.61 -18.86
C PRO A 54 -8.62 -5.04 -18.72
N THR A 55 -8.24 -6.16 -19.32
CA THR A 55 -6.83 -6.63 -19.31
C THR A 55 -5.87 -5.70 -20.04
N ALA A 56 -6.37 -4.81 -20.89
CA ALA A 56 -5.58 -3.75 -21.51
C ALA A 56 -4.78 -2.94 -20.47
N TRP A 57 -5.33 -2.75 -19.26
CA TRP A 57 -4.67 -2.05 -18.15
C TRP A 57 -3.34 -2.66 -17.72
N LEU A 58 -3.15 -3.97 -17.90
CA LEU A 58 -1.88 -4.65 -17.58
C LEU A 58 -0.72 -4.22 -18.49
N LYS A 59 -1.02 -3.66 -19.66
CA LYS A 59 -0.04 -3.36 -20.71
C LYS A 59 0.14 -1.86 -20.96
N VAL A 60 -0.61 -1.03 -20.24
CA VAL A 60 -0.56 0.44 -20.35
C VAL A 60 0.86 0.98 -20.04
N VAL A 61 1.55 0.34 -19.11
CA VAL A 61 2.97 0.54 -18.82
C VAL A 61 3.71 -0.80 -18.83
N SER A 62 5.00 -0.77 -19.16
CA SER A 62 5.88 -1.95 -19.20
C SER A 62 7.31 -1.56 -18.84
N SER A 63 8.21 -2.53 -18.73
CA SER A 63 9.64 -2.23 -18.52
C SER A 63 10.22 -1.32 -19.61
N ASN A 64 9.73 -1.42 -20.84
CA ASN A 64 10.19 -0.63 -21.99
C ASN A 64 9.51 0.73 -22.10
N LYS A 65 8.28 0.85 -21.55
CA LYS A 65 7.50 2.08 -21.48
C LYS A 65 6.99 2.25 -20.05
N PRO A 66 7.85 2.67 -19.11
CA PRO A 66 7.59 2.54 -17.68
C PRO A 66 6.66 3.59 -17.10
N ILE A 67 6.32 4.63 -17.85
CA ILE A 67 5.46 5.72 -17.37
C ILE A 67 4.41 6.01 -18.44
N TRP A 68 3.17 6.17 -17.99
CA TRP A 68 2.07 6.72 -18.78
C TRP A 68 1.25 7.67 -17.92
N SER A 69 0.90 8.82 -18.47
CA SER A 69 0.10 9.83 -17.80
C SER A 69 -1.06 10.24 -18.69
N VAL A 70 -2.20 10.51 -18.07
CA VAL A 70 -3.41 10.99 -18.72
C VAL A 70 -3.93 12.23 -17.99
N PRO A 71 -4.36 13.28 -18.71
CA PRO A 71 -4.96 14.46 -18.08
C PRO A 71 -6.29 14.10 -17.39
N PRO A 72 -6.85 14.98 -16.55
CA PRO A 72 -8.19 14.81 -16.02
C PRO A 72 -9.21 14.55 -17.13
N THR A 73 -10.31 13.88 -16.80
CA THR A 73 -11.42 13.44 -17.68
C THR A 73 -11.11 12.31 -18.67
N GLU A 74 -9.83 11.96 -18.86
CA GLU A 74 -9.42 10.82 -19.70
C GLU A 74 -9.52 9.47 -18.97
N ILE A 75 -9.48 8.38 -19.74
CA ILE A 75 -9.53 7.01 -19.21
C ILE A 75 -8.32 6.76 -18.28
N GLY A 76 -8.59 6.51 -17.01
CA GLY A 76 -7.57 6.34 -15.97
C GLY A 76 -7.30 7.56 -15.09
N ALA A 77 -8.04 8.64 -15.33
CA ALA A 77 -8.07 9.85 -14.53
C ALA A 77 -9.44 10.02 -13.85
N THR A 78 -9.55 10.99 -12.95
CA THR A 78 -10.86 11.50 -12.50
C THR A 78 -11.19 12.81 -13.21
N ILE A 79 -12.37 13.37 -12.95
CA ILE A 79 -12.76 14.68 -13.51
C ILE A 79 -11.79 15.79 -13.06
N GLU A 80 -11.20 15.65 -11.88
CA GLU A 80 -10.38 16.70 -11.25
C GLU A 80 -8.89 16.36 -11.21
N THR A 81 -8.54 15.07 -11.30
CA THR A 81 -7.16 14.59 -11.12
C THR A 81 -6.66 13.79 -12.31
N ALA A 82 -5.46 14.15 -12.79
CA ALA A 82 -4.74 13.40 -13.81
C ALA A 82 -4.41 11.98 -13.31
N GLY A 83 -4.40 11.01 -14.22
CA GLY A 83 -3.93 9.67 -13.95
C GLY A 83 -2.43 9.56 -14.25
N ARG A 84 -1.66 8.92 -13.37
CA ARG A 84 -0.27 8.55 -13.63
C ARG A 84 -0.04 7.10 -13.26
N TYR A 85 0.53 6.36 -14.21
CA TYR A 85 0.80 4.94 -14.12
C TYR A 85 2.31 4.75 -14.24
N ILE A 86 2.88 4.02 -13.29
CA ILE A 86 4.31 3.74 -13.23
C ILE A 86 4.45 2.22 -13.18
N PHE A 87 5.23 1.67 -14.12
CA PHE A 87 5.58 0.27 -14.13
C PHE A 87 6.44 -0.05 -12.92
N MET A 88 5.96 -0.94 -12.06
CA MET A 88 6.72 -1.41 -10.91
C MET A 88 7.29 -2.81 -11.14
N ALA A 89 6.42 -3.75 -11.52
CA ALA A 89 6.75 -5.14 -11.78
C ALA A 89 5.74 -5.78 -12.73
N SER A 90 6.12 -6.90 -13.35
CA SER A 90 5.26 -7.80 -14.12
C SER A 90 5.51 -9.24 -13.68
N GLY A 91 4.60 -10.14 -14.05
CA GLY A 91 4.74 -11.54 -13.71
C GLY A 91 3.49 -12.35 -14.00
N HIS A 92 3.48 -13.56 -13.45
CA HIS A 92 2.38 -14.50 -13.54
C HIS A 92 1.73 -14.68 -12.17
N GLY A 93 0.40 -14.78 -12.16
CA GLY A 93 -0.40 -15.03 -10.97
C GLY A 93 -1.27 -16.26 -11.17
N TYR A 94 -1.20 -17.20 -10.23
CA TYR A 94 -2.06 -18.39 -10.21
C TYR A 94 -2.85 -18.39 -8.92
N PHE A 95 -4.14 -18.70 -8.94
CA PHE A 95 -4.90 -18.88 -7.70
C PHE A 95 -4.95 -20.37 -7.33
N GLY A 96 -4.85 -20.68 -6.05
CA GLY A 96 -5.03 -22.05 -5.53
C GLY A 96 -6.44 -22.29 -5.05
N VAL A 97 -6.92 -21.41 -4.17
CA VAL A 97 -8.30 -21.38 -3.71
C VAL A 97 -8.80 -19.93 -3.75
N ALA A 98 -10.04 -19.74 -4.20
CA ALA A 98 -10.71 -18.44 -4.18
C ALA A 98 -12.09 -18.62 -3.55
N LYS A 99 -12.30 -17.94 -2.43
CA LYS A 99 -13.54 -17.81 -1.67
C LYS A 99 -13.98 -16.35 -1.67
N SER A 100 -15.24 -16.08 -1.34
CA SER A 100 -15.74 -14.70 -1.21
C SER A 100 -15.03 -13.89 -0.12
N ASP A 101 -14.46 -14.56 0.89
CA ASP A 101 -13.80 -13.99 2.07
C ASP A 101 -12.30 -14.31 2.18
N PHE A 102 -11.77 -15.17 1.31
CA PHE A 102 -10.37 -15.57 1.31
C PHE A 102 -9.90 -15.90 -0.11
N SER A 103 -8.69 -15.54 -0.51
CA SER A 103 -8.12 -15.99 -1.77
C SER A 103 -6.61 -16.21 -1.63
N GLU A 104 -6.14 -17.35 -2.12
CA GLU A 104 -4.72 -17.67 -2.22
C GLU A 104 -4.24 -17.38 -3.64
N PHE A 105 -3.21 -16.55 -3.77
CA PHE A 105 -2.52 -16.29 -5.03
C PHE A 105 -1.04 -16.66 -4.93
N TRP A 106 -0.53 -17.29 -5.97
CA TRP A 106 0.87 -17.57 -6.22
C TRP A 106 1.39 -16.60 -7.26
N LEU A 107 2.31 -15.73 -6.85
CA LEU A 107 2.88 -14.70 -7.70
C LEU A 107 4.31 -15.06 -8.07
N SER A 108 4.64 -14.96 -9.36
CA SER A 108 6.00 -15.09 -9.88
C SER A 108 6.35 -13.84 -10.68
N PHE A 109 7.38 -13.11 -10.25
CA PHE A 109 7.77 -11.85 -10.86
C PHE A 109 8.80 -12.07 -11.97
N ASP A 110 8.70 -11.34 -13.08
CA ASP A 110 9.67 -11.42 -14.18
C ASP A 110 10.99 -10.73 -13.83
N GLN A 111 10.93 -9.64 -13.06
CA GLN A 111 12.12 -8.84 -12.74
C GLN A 111 13.00 -9.56 -11.71
N ASN A 112 14.28 -9.74 -12.04
CA ASN A 112 15.27 -10.43 -11.19
C ASN A 112 15.31 -9.89 -9.75
N LYS A 113 15.21 -8.57 -9.56
CA LYS A 113 15.21 -7.94 -8.23
C LYS A 113 14.06 -8.41 -7.33
N TYR A 114 12.96 -8.91 -7.89
CA TYR A 114 11.77 -9.35 -7.15
C TYR A 114 11.60 -10.87 -7.10
N LYS A 115 12.50 -11.66 -7.71
CA LYS A 115 12.41 -13.13 -7.71
C LYS A 115 12.38 -13.74 -6.30
N HIS A 116 13.03 -13.11 -5.33
CA HIS A 116 13.02 -13.53 -3.93
C HIS A 116 11.62 -13.45 -3.27
N LEU A 117 10.69 -12.70 -3.88
CA LEU A 117 9.32 -12.52 -3.41
C LEU A 117 8.35 -13.54 -4.01
N ASN A 118 8.79 -14.31 -5.01
CA ASN A 118 7.98 -15.36 -5.62
C ASN A 118 7.39 -16.29 -4.54
N GLY A 119 6.12 -16.63 -4.70
CA GLY A 119 5.43 -17.51 -3.77
C GLY A 119 3.99 -17.13 -3.49
N ARG A 120 3.49 -17.68 -2.39
CA ARG A 120 2.12 -17.56 -1.90
C ARG A 120 1.87 -16.21 -1.24
N PHE A 121 0.75 -15.59 -1.60
CA PHE A 121 0.14 -14.43 -0.98
C PHE A 121 -1.32 -14.75 -0.65
N ASP A 122 -1.71 -14.44 0.57
CA ASP A 122 -3.06 -14.67 1.08
C ASP A 122 -3.80 -13.34 1.16
N PHE A 123 -5.02 -13.34 0.66
CA PHE A 123 -5.95 -12.22 0.71
C PHE A 123 -7.10 -12.66 1.59
N LYS A 124 -7.31 -11.98 2.71
CA LYS A 124 -8.32 -12.33 3.70
C LYS A 124 -9.22 -11.15 3.97
N LEU A 125 -10.53 -11.33 3.82
CA LEU A 125 -11.50 -10.33 4.23
C LEU A 125 -11.59 -10.30 5.76
N ILE A 126 -11.33 -9.13 6.33
CA ILE A 126 -11.51 -8.87 7.75
C ILE A 126 -12.88 -8.20 7.90
N PRO A 127 -13.84 -8.83 8.60
CA PRO A 127 -15.14 -8.20 8.84
C PRO A 127 -14.97 -6.99 9.75
N SER A 128 -15.85 -6.00 9.60
CA SER A 128 -15.89 -4.88 10.54
C SER A 128 -16.31 -5.36 11.93
N SER A 129 -15.68 -4.79 12.96
CA SER A 129 -16.02 -5.08 14.36
C SER A 129 -16.46 -3.79 15.04
N ALA A 130 -17.77 -3.68 15.33
CA ALA A 130 -18.33 -2.56 16.08
C ALA A 130 -17.78 -2.44 17.51
N LYS A 131 -17.05 -3.46 18.02
CA LYS A 131 -16.55 -3.52 19.40
C LYS A 131 -15.07 -3.13 19.55
N THR A 132 -14.35 -2.87 18.47
CA THR A 132 -12.90 -2.65 18.53
C THR A 132 -12.51 -1.35 17.85
N THR A 133 -12.07 -0.36 18.63
CA THR A 133 -11.66 0.98 18.17
C THR A 133 -10.44 1.02 17.25
N LYS A 134 -9.91 -0.14 16.84
CA LYS A 134 -8.74 -0.32 15.97
C LYS A 134 -9.06 -0.97 14.62
N VAL A 135 -10.33 -1.31 14.37
CA VAL A 135 -10.78 -1.98 13.15
C VAL A 135 -11.73 -1.03 12.42
N SER A 136 -11.58 -0.92 11.10
CA SER A 136 -12.43 -0.10 10.23
C SER A 136 -13.92 -0.42 10.41
N GLU A 137 -14.78 0.60 10.27
CA GLU A 137 -16.24 0.47 10.30
C GLU A 137 -16.77 -0.35 9.11
N GLU A 138 -16.01 -0.39 8.01
CA GLU A 138 -16.28 -1.22 6.84
C GLU A 138 -15.32 -2.42 6.75
N PRO A 139 -15.77 -3.58 6.23
CA PRO A 139 -14.90 -4.72 5.95
C PRO A 139 -13.78 -4.33 4.98
N PHE A 140 -12.58 -4.86 5.22
CA PHE A 140 -11.41 -4.58 4.38
C PHE A 140 -10.65 -5.86 4.08
N TRP A 141 -9.92 -5.87 2.97
CA TRP A 141 -9.04 -6.99 2.65
C TRP A 141 -7.68 -6.76 3.30
N LEU A 142 -7.18 -7.79 3.96
CA LEU A 142 -5.83 -7.86 4.45
C LEU A 142 -5.04 -8.80 3.54
N VAL A 143 -3.85 -8.37 3.17
CA VAL A 143 -2.97 -9.16 2.32
C VAL A 143 -1.68 -9.42 3.07
N ASN A 144 -1.18 -10.64 2.98
CA ASN A 144 0.12 -10.99 3.51
C ASN A 144 0.80 -12.05 2.65
N ARG A 145 2.13 -12.09 2.74
CA ARG A 145 2.92 -13.24 2.31
C ARG A 145 3.08 -14.15 3.53
N PRO A 146 2.47 -15.35 3.59
CA PRO A 146 2.46 -16.15 4.81
C PRO A 146 3.89 -16.42 5.33
N PRO A 147 4.24 -15.90 6.53
CA PRO A 147 5.63 -15.88 7.00
C PRO A 147 6.12 -17.25 7.45
N LYS A 148 5.20 -18.13 7.86
CA LYS A 148 5.51 -19.46 8.40
C LYS A 148 5.66 -20.53 7.34
N SER A 149 4.90 -20.43 6.26
CA SER A 149 4.80 -21.51 5.27
C SER A 149 4.36 -20.96 3.93
N GLN A 150 5.10 -21.32 2.89
CA GLN A 150 4.76 -21.05 1.49
C GLN A 150 4.16 -22.31 0.84
N VAL A 151 3.56 -23.20 1.61
CA VAL A 151 2.92 -24.41 1.08
C VAL A 151 1.53 -24.05 0.55
N PRO A 152 1.09 -24.56 -0.62
CA PRO A 152 -0.21 -24.23 -1.18
C PRO A 152 -1.35 -24.70 -0.27
N TYR A 153 -2.38 -23.88 -0.10
CA TYR A 153 -3.55 -24.15 0.74
C TYR A 153 -4.20 -25.50 0.41
N ILE A 154 -4.34 -25.79 -0.89
CA ILE A 154 -4.96 -27.00 -1.43
C ILE A 154 -4.20 -28.30 -1.11
N THR A 155 -2.96 -28.20 -0.60
CA THR A 155 -2.17 -29.36 -0.17
C THR A 155 -2.23 -29.61 1.34
N THR A 156 -2.82 -28.67 2.09
CA THR A 156 -2.90 -28.76 3.56
C THR A 156 -4.33 -28.86 4.07
N HIS A 157 -5.33 -28.78 3.18
CA HIS A 157 -6.74 -28.86 3.51
C HIS A 157 -7.41 -29.91 2.63
N ASP A 158 -8.43 -30.55 3.18
CA ASP A 158 -9.28 -31.45 2.42
C ASP A 158 -10.34 -30.66 1.65
N LYS A 159 -10.54 -31.02 0.39
CA LYS A 159 -11.44 -30.31 -0.52
C LYS A 159 -12.90 -30.52 -0.12
N GLU A 160 -13.29 -31.75 0.20
CA GLU A 160 -14.69 -32.08 0.51
C GLU A 160 -15.11 -31.42 1.82
N GLU A 161 -14.23 -31.41 2.82
CA GLU A 161 -14.48 -30.71 4.09
C GLU A 161 -14.64 -29.18 3.89
N GLU A 162 -13.77 -28.56 3.09
CA GLU A 162 -13.84 -27.13 2.80
C GLU A 162 -15.05 -26.76 1.94
N GLU A 163 -15.44 -27.60 0.97
CA GLU A 163 -16.67 -27.43 0.19
C GLU A 163 -17.93 -27.54 1.06
N ALA A 164 -17.96 -28.52 1.97
CA ALA A 164 -19.06 -28.66 2.93
C ALA A 164 -19.19 -27.44 3.85
N LYS A 165 -18.05 -26.91 4.32
CA LYS A 165 -18.01 -25.69 5.14
C LYS A 165 -18.45 -24.46 4.34
N ALA A 166 -17.93 -24.27 3.13
CA ALA A 166 -18.31 -23.16 2.27
C ALA A 166 -19.81 -23.18 1.97
N LYS A 167 -20.40 -24.36 1.70
CA LYS A 167 -21.85 -24.53 1.51
C LYS A 167 -22.64 -24.16 2.75
N LYS A 168 -22.20 -24.59 3.94
CA LYS A 168 -22.84 -24.25 5.23
C LYS A 168 -22.84 -22.74 5.47
N ASP A 169 -21.72 -22.09 5.17
CA ASP A 169 -21.52 -20.66 5.40
C ASP A 169 -21.99 -19.79 4.22
N LYS A 170 -22.56 -20.41 3.17
CA LYS A 170 -23.02 -19.77 1.93
C LYS A 170 -21.92 -18.95 1.24
N ILE A 171 -20.70 -19.46 1.28
CA ILE A 171 -19.51 -18.90 0.64
C ILE A 171 -19.34 -19.59 -0.71
N GLU A 172 -19.23 -18.81 -1.78
CA GLU A 172 -18.78 -19.32 -3.08
C GLU A 172 -17.30 -19.68 -2.99
N MET A 173 -16.94 -20.87 -3.49
CA MET A 173 -15.56 -21.36 -3.47
C MET A 173 -15.18 -21.93 -4.84
N ILE A 174 -13.97 -21.59 -5.27
CA ILE A 174 -13.28 -22.17 -6.40
C ILE A 174 -12.01 -22.85 -5.87
N TRP A 175 -11.86 -24.12 -6.22
CA TRP A 175 -10.69 -24.93 -5.87
C TRP A 175 -9.93 -25.28 -7.15
N ASN A 176 -8.66 -24.88 -7.23
CA ASN A 176 -7.87 -25.01 -8.46
C ASN A 176 -6.65 -25.92 -8.27
N GLU A 177 -6.83 -27.20 -8.60
CA GLU A 177 -5.76 -28.20 -8.54
C GLU A 177 -4.68 -28.00 -9.60
N ALA A 178 -4.98 -27.31 -10.71
CA ALA A 178 -4.00 -27.01 -11.76
C ALA A 178 -2.82 -26.16 -11.24
N LEU A 179 -2.98 -25.49 -10.09
CA LEU A 179 -1.89 -24.83 -9.39
C LEU A 179 -0.71 -25.80 -9.13
N LEU A 180 -0.99 -27.06 -8.79
CA LEU A 180 0.01 -28.08 -8.46
C LEU A 180 0.83 -28.53 -9.67
N GLU A 181 0.31 -28.32 -10.87
CA GLU A 181 0.97 -28.67 -12.13
C GLU A 181 1.97 -27.61 -12.59
N THR A 182 1.95 -26.42 -11.98
CA THR A 182 2.94 -25.38 -12.27
C THR A 182 4.35 -25.87 -11.92
N SER A 183 5.31 -25.61 -12.80
CA SER A 183 6.68 -26.11 -12.68
C SER A 183 7.34 -25.72 -11.34
N GLU A 184 7.11 -24.49 -10.90
CA GLU A 184 7.63 -23.94 -9.65
C GLU A 184 7.07 -24.67 -8.41
N ILE A 185 5.76 -24.91 -8.37
CA ILE A 185 5.08 -25.54 -7.23
C ILE A 185 5.33 -27.04 -7.20
N SER A 186 5.28 -27.70 -8.36
CA SER A 186 5.62 -29.12 -8.48
C SER A 186 7.06 -29.39 -8.02
N ALA A 187 8.02 -28.56 -8.46
CA ALA A 187 9.42 -28.67 -8.00
C ALA A 187 9.56 -28.44 -6.50
N MET A 188 8.87 -27.45 -5.93
CA MET A 188 8.87 -27.18 -4.49
C MET A 188 8.33 -28.37 -3.69
N LEU A 189 7.19 -28.94 -4.10
CA LEU A 189 6.57 -30.08 -3.41
C LEU A 189 7.46 -31.33 -3.48
N ASN A 190 8.08 -31.58 -4.64
CA ASN A 190 9.05 -32.65 -4.81
C ASN A 190 10.28 -32.47 -3.92
N LYS A 191 10.85 -31.25 -3.86
CA LYS A 191 11.97 -30.92 -2.97
C LYS A 191 11.60 -31.13 -1.50
N LYS A 192 10.39 -30.74 -1.08
CA LYS A 192 9.91 -30.96 0.29
C LYS A 192 9.75 -32.45 0.61
N ARG A 193 9.30 -33.26 -0.35
CA ARG A 193 9.22 -34.73 -0.21
C ARG A 193 10.61 -35.35 -0.01
N LEU A 194 11.62 -34.85 -0.73
CA LEU A 194 13.02 -35.26 -0.59
C LEU A 194 13.62 -34.82 0.75
N LEU A 195 13.35 -33.58 1.18
CA LEU A 195 13.82 -33.03 2.46
C LEU A 195 13.21 -33.71 3.69
N LYS A 196 12.02 -34.32 3.58
CA LYS A 196 11.44 -35.17 4.65
C LYS A 196 12.31 -36.41 4.97
N GLY A 197 13.32 -36.72 4.14
CA GLY A 197 14.31 -37.78 4.37
C GLY A 197 15.71 -37.27 4.76
N SER A 198 15.92 -35.98 5.00
CA SER A 198 17.24 -35.45 5.36
C SER A 198 17.11 -34.29 6.35
N ASP A 199 17.63 -34.48 7.57
CA ASP A 199 17.66 -33.45 8.60
C ASP A 199 18.57 -32.27 8.22
N ASN A 200 18.05 -31.07 8.50
CA ASN A 200 18.71 -29.78 8.71
C ASN A 200 19.58 -29.17 7.58
N VAL A 201 19.09 -28.08 7.00
CA VAL A 201 19.95 -26.96 6.55
C VAL A 201 19.30 -25.63 6.94
N ALA A 202 19.91 -24.94 7.91
CA ALA A 202 19.64 -23.54 8.18
C ALA A 202 20.50 -22.66 7.25
N LEU A 203 19.87 -21.81 6.45
CA LEU A 203 20.54 -20.76 5.67
C LEU A 203 20.51 -19.46 6.48
N ILE A 204 21.64 -19.12 7.10
CA ILE A 204 21.89 -17.79 7.68
C ILE A 204 22.61 -16.97 6.61
N GLY A 205 21.91 -15.99 6.03
CA GLY A 205 22.50 -14.97 5.17
C GLY A 205 22.66 -13.66 5.95
N SER A 206 23.89 -13.14 6.02
CA SER A 206 24.18 -11.85 6.66
C SER A 206 23.65 -10.69 5.81
N ILE A 207 23.06 -9.69 6.46
CA ILE A 207 22.61 -8.44 5.84
C ILE A 207 23.85 -7.59 5.50
N LEU A 208 24.18 -7.43 4.21
CA LEU A 208 25.44 -6.82 3.77
C LEU A 208 25.40 -5.28 3.65
N LYS A 209 24.23 -4.63 3.71
CA LYS A 209 24.09 -3.17 3.89
C LYS A 209 22.62 -2.78 4.08
N VAL A 210 22.28 -2.15 5.21
CA VAL A 210 20.98 -1.46 5.37
C VAL A 210 21.22 0.01 5.07
N LYS A 211 20.64 0.56 3.99
CA LYS A 211 20.61 2.01 3.81
C LYS A 211 19.76 2.58 4.95
N LYS A 212 20.38 3.39 5.80
CA LYS A 212 19.67 4.08 6.89
C LYS A 212 18.87 5.22 6.25
N TYR A 213 17.54 5.12 6.25
CA TYR A 213 16.68 6.24 5.88
C TYR A 213 17.04 7.44 6.75
N LYS A 214 17.15 8.65 6.17
CA LYS A 214 17.33 9.90 6.93
C LYS A 214 16.14 10.22 7.87
N GLN A 215 15.03 9.47 7.78
CA GLN A 215 13.79 9.63 8.55
C GLN A 215 13.18 11.04 8.43
N VAL A 216 13.26 11.62 7.23
CA VAL A 216 12.65 12.91 6.91
C VAL A 216 11.52 12.66 5.92
N ILE A 217 10.32 13.14 6.24
CA ILE A 217 9.19 13.19 5.32
C ILE A 217 8.98 14.61 4.84
N ILE A 218 8.67 14.81 3.56
CA ILE A 218 8.16 16.03 2.98
C ILE A 218 6.70 15.78 2.65
N THR A 219 5.82 16.64 3.16
CA THR A 219 4.38 16.46 3.03
C THR A 219 3.64 17.80 3.05
N PRO A 220 2.55 17.95 2.28
CA PRO A 220 1.68 19.11 2.40
C PRO A 220 1.00 19.11 3.77
N VAL A 221 1.14 20.21 4.50
CA VAL A 221 0.52 20.41 5.82
C VAL A 221 -0.87 21.04 5.69
N LEU A 222 -1.00 22.02 4.79
CA LEU A 222 -2.26 22.65 4.43
C LEU A 222 -2.29 22.96 2.94
N ILE A 223 -3.40 22.58 2.30
CA ILE A 223 -3.66 22.84 0.89
C ILE A 223 -4.79 23.89 0.81
N PRO A 224 -4.57 25.04 0.14
CA PRO A 224 -5.58 26.07 0.02
C PRO A 224 -6.85 25.56 -0.66
N ASN A 225 -8.00 25.97 -0.14
CA ASN A 225 -9.33 25.63 -0.61
C ASN A 225 -9.62 24.12 -0.69
N GLU A 226 -8.76 23.25 -0.15
CA GLU A 226 -9.13 21.85 0.07
C GLU A 226 -10.15 21.81 1.22
N PRO A 227 -11.37 21.29 0.98
CA PRO A 227 -12.40 21.26 2.01
C PRO A 227 -11.97 20.37 3.17
N ASP A 228 -12.09 20.89 4.39
CA ASP A 228 -11.89 20.12 5.61
C ASP A 228 -13.06 19.15 5.85
N TYR A 229 -13.01 18.39 6.96
CA TYR A 229 -14.07 17.43 7.30
C TYR A 229 -15.46 18.09 7.47
N ALA A 230 -15.51 19.39 7.69
CA ALA A 230 -16.74 20.16 7.83
C ALA A 230 -17.11 20.94 6.55
N GLY A 231 -16.38 20.72 5.45
CA GLY A 231 -16.62 21.32 4.14
C GLY A 231 -16.06 22.73 3.95
N ASP A 232 -15.26 23.24 4.90
CA ASP A 232 -14.68 24.58 4.79
C ASP A 232 -13.32 24.53 4.08
N GLY A 233 -13.08 25.48 3.19
CA GLY A 233 -11.75 25.72 2.62
C GLY A 233 -10.98 26.79 3.41
N ILE A 234 -9.65 26.65 3.47
CA ILE A 234 -8.76 27.68 4.02
C ILE A 234 -8.15 28.48 2.86
N SER A 235 -8.21 29.82 2.90
CA SER A 235 -7.65 30.66 1.84
C SER A 235 -6.12 30.58 1.80
N ILE A 236 -5.50 30.94 0.66
CA ILE A 236 -4.04 30.95 0.50
C ILE A 236 -3.39 31.84 1.58
N GLU A 237 -3.99 32.99 1.87
CA GLU A 237 -3.49 33.95 2.86
C GLU A 237 -3.53 33.36 4.27
N GLU A 238 -4.60 32.64 4.61
CA GLU A 238 -4.73 32.01 5.92
C GLU A 238 -3.83 30.77 6.06
N VAL A 239 -3.56 30.04 4.96
CA VAL A 239 -2.54 28.98 4.93
C VAL A 239 -1.16 29.56 5.22
N GLU A 240 -0.76 30.62 4.53
CA GLU A 240 0.55 31.27 4.74
C GLU A 240 0.68 31.81 6.17
N LYS A 241 -0.35 32.50 6.67
CA LYS A 241 -0.40 32.99 8.05
C LYS A 241 -0.27 31.85 9.05
N THR A 242 -1.01 30.76 8.85
CA THR A 242 -0.97 29.58 9.73
C THR A 242 0.41 28.92 9.75
N ALA A 243 1.06 28.82 8.59
CA ALA A 243 2.42 28.29 8.48
C ALA A 243 3.42 29.13 9.29
N TYR A 244 3.36 30.45 9.15
CA TYR A 244 4.24 31.36 9.89
C TYR A 244 3.95 31.31 11.39
N ASP A 245 2.69 31.41 11.82
CA ASP A 245 2.32 31.33 13.23
C ASP A 245 2.76 30.01 13.88
N TYR A 246 2.58 28.89 13.16
CA TYR A 246 3.02 27.59 13.65
C TYR A 246 4.55 27.49 13.72
N MET A 247 5.25 28.03 12.73
CA MET A 247 6.70 28.08 12.72
C MET A 247 7.27 29.11 13.68
N GLU A 248 6.49 30.04 14.23
CA GLU A 248 6.93 30.94 15.30
C GLU A 248 6.69 30.34 16.69
N LYS A 249 5.50 29.77 16.90
CA LYS A 249 4.96 29.47 18.24
C LYS A 249 4.62 27.99 18.45
N GLY A 250 4.26 27.29 17.38
CA GLY A 250 3.73 25.92 17.40
C GLY A 250 4.82 24.87 17.51
N ARG A 251 5.55 24.64 16.40
CA ARG A 251 6.70 23.70 16.20
C ARG A 251 6.63 22.34 16.91
N LYS A 252 5.45 21.90 17.34
CA LYS A 252 5.21 20.69 18.12
C LYS A 252 4.44 19.70 17.28
N ILE A 253 5.07 18.57 16.98
CA ILE A 253 4.43 17.49 16.23
C ILE A 253 3.74 16.55 17.22
N GLY A 254 2.42 16.40 17.10
CA GLY A 254 1.62 15.47 17.88
C GLY A 254 1.27 14.21 17.09
N LEU A 255 0.71 13.21 17.76
CA LEU A 255 0.18 12.00 17.12
C LEU A 255 -1.34 11.97 17.29
N MET A 256 -2.08 11.98 16.18
CA MET A 256 -3.55 11.86 16.15
C MET A 256 -4.29 12.87 17.07
N HIS A 257 -3.73 14.07 17.25
CA HIS A 257 -4.26 15.11 18.15
C HIS A 257 -4.44 14.66 19.62
N LYS A 258 -3.68 13.65 20.06
CA LYS A 258 -3.77 13.10 21.42
C LYS A 258 -2.43 13.17 22.15
N GLY A 259 -2.51 13.44 23.45
CA GLY A 259 -1.37 13.33 24.36
C GLY A 259 -0.29 14.38 24.14
N LYS A 260 0.95 14.02 24.53
CA LYS A 260 2.12 14.91 24.42
C LYS A 260 2.73 14.84 23.01
N PRO A 261 3.41 15.90 22.56
CA PRO A 261 4.17 15.89 21.31
C PRO A 261 5.14 14.71 21.24
N ILE A 262 5.33 14.17 20.04
CA ILE A 262 6.30 13.11 19.77
C ILE A 262 7.69 13.71 19.54
N ASN A 263 8.73 12.87 19.63
CA ASN A 263 10.08 13.25 19.25
C ASN A 263 10.19 13.37 17.72
N ALA A 264 9.81 14.52 17.17
CA ALA A 264 9.95 14.88 15.77
C ALA A 264 10.25 16.38 15.64
N THR A 265 10.87 16.77 14.54
CA THR A 265 11.38 18.13 14.34
C THR A 265 11.10 18.58 12.93
N ILE A 266 10.56 19.79 12.75
CA ILE A 266 10.49 20.42 11.43
C ILE A 266 11.90 20.85 11.03
N VAL A 267 12.36 20.36 9.89
CA VAL A 267 13.67 20.65 9.30
C VAL A 267 13.57 21.51 8.04
N GLU A 268 12.38 21.61 7.44
CA GLU A 268 12.07 22.49 6.31
C GLU A 268 10.62 22.97 6.41
N SER A 269 10.34 24.21 6.00
CA SER A 269 8.99 24.75 5.91
C SER A 269 8.93 25.80 4.82
N ARG A 270 8.00 25.66 3.88
CA ARG A 270 7.87 26.58 2.74
C ARG A 270 6.43 26.74 2.27
N ILE A 271 6.15 27.90 1.67
CA ILE A 271 4.92 28.17 0.92
C ILE A 271 5.23 28.03 -0.57
N LEU A 272 4.49 27.18 -1.26
CA LEU A 272 4.66 26.98 -2.70
C LEU A 272 4.31 28.26 -3.45
N ARG A 273 5.25 28.76 -4.26
CA ARG A 273 5.10 30.03 -5.01
C ARG A 273 4.40 29.85 -6.37
N ARG A 274 4.27 28.61 -6.81
CA ARG A 274 3.58 28.16 -8.02
C ARG A 274 3.00 26.77 -7.75
N ASP A 275 2.14 26.31 -8.64
CA ASP A 275 1.75 24.91 -8.65
C ASP A 275 3.00 24.06 -8.91
N GLU A 276 3.18 23.03 -8.09
CA GLU A 276 4.23 22.04 -8.27
C GLU A 276 3.61 20.70 -8.65
N ILE A 277 4.25 20.02 -9.60
CA ILE A 277 3.82 18.71 -10.06
C ILE A 277 4.98 17.75 -9.83
N GLU A 278 4.88 17.03 -8.72
CA GLU A 278 5.86 16.06 -8.28
C GLU A 278 5.29 14.67 -8.51
N ASN A 279 5.94 13.86 -9.34
CA ASN A 279 5.48 12.52 -9.68
C ASN A 279 3.96 12.37 -9.98
N GLY A 280 3.37 13.34 -10.68
CA GLY A 280 1.97 13.31 -11.12
C GLY A 280 0.97 13.78 -10.06
N ILE A 281 1.45 14.17 -8.88
CA ILE A 281 0.63 14.78 -7.85
C ILE A 281 0.79 16.28 -7.99
N ARG A 282 -0.34 16.96 -8.23
CA ARG A 282 -0.40 18.41 -8.27
C ARG A 282 -0.56 18.93 -6.85
N THR A 283 0.41 19.70 -6.40
CA THR A 283 0.33 20.48 -5.17
C THR A 283 0.13 21.94 -5.58
N PRO A 284 -1.02 22.56 -5.27
CA PRO A 284 -1.34 23.88 -5.77
C PRO A 284 -0.47 24.97 -5.13
N LYS A 285 -0.33 26.10 -5.85
CA LYS A 285 0.25 27.33 -5.32
C LYS A 285 -0.41 27.70 -4.00
N GLY A 286 0.40 28.14 -3.04
CA GLY A 286 -0.06 28.56 -1.72
C GLY A 286 -0.12 27.41 -0.71
N THR A 287 0.11 26.16 -1.11
CA THR A 287 0.28 25.06 -0.16
C THR A 287 1.43 25.33 0.79
N TRP A 288 1.17 25.08 2.08
CA TRP A 288 2.21 24.97 3.08
C TRP A 288 2.74 23.54 3.07
N GLU A 289 4.02 23.39 2.75
CA GLU A 289 4.75 22.13 2.80
C GLU A 289 5.80 22.16 3.92
N ALA A 290 5.97 21.03 4.61
CA ALA A 290 6.97 20.89 5.64
C ALA A 290 7.78 19.60 5.50
N GLY A 291 9.09 19.72 5.71
CA GLY A 291 10.01 18.62 5.96
C GLY A 291 10.05 18.30 7.45
N ILE A 292 9.67 17.09 7.84
CA ILE A 292 9.57 16.65 9.23
C ILE A 292 10.51 15.47 9.46
N LYS A 293 11.51 15.66 10.32
CA LYS A 293 12.39 14.60 10.81
C LYS A 293 11.74 13.84 11.96
N ILE A 294 11.56 12.54 11.80
CA ILE A 294 10.90 11.66 12.76
C ILE A 294 11.95 10.93 13.61
N ASN A 295 12.25 11.44 14.80
CA ASN A 295 13.21 10.82 15.74
C ASN A 295 12.52 9.82 16.70
N ASN A 296 11.51 9.10 16.21
CA ASN A 296 10.72 8.14 16.97
C ASN A 296 10.49 6.88 16.12
N ASP A 297 11.20 5.80 16.43
CA ASP A 297 11.19 4.57 15.62
C ASP A 297 9.81 3.91 15.50
N LYS A 298 8.97 4.02 16.55
CA LYS A 298 7.60 3.46 16.51
C LYS A 298 6.73 4.23 15.53
N VAL A 299 6.78 5.57 15.59
CA VAL A 299 6.06 6.44 14.65
C VAL A 299 6.62 6.26 13.24
N TRP A 300 7.94 6.14 13.09
CA TRP A 300 8.57 5.88 11.81
C TRP A 300 8.08 4.56 11.19
N LYS A 301 7.98 3.49 11.99
CA LYS A 301 7.41 2.22 11.53
C LYS A 301 5.96 2.37 11.07
N MET A 302 5.14 3.11 11.84
CA MET A 302 3.74 3.40 11.48
C MET A 302 3.59 4.24 10.21
N ILE A 303 4.59 5.05 9.85
CA ILE A 303 4.63 5.76 8.56
C ILE A 303 4.97 4.76 7.45
N LEU A 304 6.01 3.94 7.64
CA LEU A 304 6.46 2.96 6.63
C LEU A 304 5.40 1.90 6.30
N ASP A 305 4.58 1.50 7.27
CA ASP A 305 3.52 0.51 7.09
C ASP A 305 2.17 1.10 6.64
N GLY A 306 2.09 2.43 6.48
CA GLY A 306 0.90 3.13 6.01
C GLY A 306 -0.19 3.32 7.07
N THR A 307 0.08 3.02 8.35
CA THR A 307 -0.84 3.35 9.46
C THR A 307 -1.04 4.86 9.59
N LEU A 308 0.01 5.65 9.41
CA LEU A 308 -0.05 7.12 9.41
C LEU A 308 0.01 7.64 7.99
N LYS A 309 -1.08 8.31 7.60
CA LYS A 309 -1.37 8.58 6.19
C LYS A 309 -1.15 10.01 5.71
N GLY A 310 -0.78 10.88 6.62
CA GLY A 310 -0.65 12.31 6.36
C GLY A 310 -0.53 13.06 7.66
N VAL A 311 -0.50 14.38 7.54
CA VAL A 311 -0.42 15.31 8.67
C VAL A 311 -1.66 16.20 8.68
N SER A 312 -1.97 16.73 9.85
CA SER A 312 -3.08 17.64 10.05
C SER A 312 -2.71 18.70 11.10
N ILE A 313 -3.35 19.85 11.02
CA ILE A 313 -3.15 20.93 11.98
C ILE A 313 -4.12 20.77 13.15
N GLN A 314 -3.60 21.00 14.35
CA GLN A 314 -4.41 21.24 15.54
C GLN A 314 -4.37 22.72 15.88
N GLY A 315 -5.54 23.37 15.93
CA GLY A 315 -5.65 24.79 16.25
C GLY A 315 -7.09 25.21 16.49
N TYR A 316 -7.27 26.50 16.77
CA TYR A 316 -8.58 27.14 16.90
C TYR A 316 -8.70 28.23 15.83
N GLY A 317 -9.88 28.38 15.25
CA GLY A 317 -10.16 29.39 14.22
C GLY A 317 -11.61 29.85 14.27
N TYR A 318 -11.89 30.96 13.59
CA TYR A 318 -13.24 31.50 13.45
C TYR A 318 -13.76 31.22 12.05
N ARG A 319 -14.87 30.50 11.93
CA ARG A 319 -15.57 30.28 10.66
C ARG A 319 -16.32 31.54 10.27
N ARG A 320 -16.08 32.06 9.06
CA ARG A 320 -16.91 33.11 8.44
C ARG A 320 -17.82 32.45 7.42
N LYS A 321 -19.12 32.73 7.48
CA LYS A 321 -20.02 32.41 6.38
C LYS A 321 -19.73 33.40 5.25
N VAL A 322 -19.42 32.86 4.09
CA VAL A 322 -19.35 33.60 2.82
C VAL A 322 -20.62 33.32 2.06
#